data_AF-A0A916B2D8-F1
#
_entry.id   AF-A0A916B2D8-F1
#
_cell.length_a   1.000
_cell.length_b   1.000
_cell.length_c   1.000
_cell.angle_alpha   90.00
_cell.angle_beta   90.00
_cell.angle_gamma   90.00
#
_symmetry.space_group_name_H-M   'P 1'
#
loop_
_entity.id
_entity.type
_entity.pdbx_description
1 polymer ?
#
loop_
_entity_poly.entity_id
_entity_poly.type
_entity_poly.pdbx_seq_one_letter_code
_entity_poly.pdbx_strand_id
1 'polypeptide(L)' 'MFRESFRRNQHRLPARDMVIMVRREILEVEPAKIRNALDQHWNSIIKQCEKS' A
#
# COMPACT_ATOMS: atom_id res chain seq x y z
N MET A 1 3.69 9.26 4.79
CA MET A 1 2.97 8.03 5.22
C MET A 1 3.12 6.85 4.25
N PHE A 2 2.98 7.03 2.93
CA PHE A 2 3.07 5.93 1.95
C PHE A 2 4.40 5.18 2.00
N ARG A 3 5.53 5.91 1.93
CA ARG A 3 6.88 5.33 2.02
C ARG A 3 7.13 4.62 3.35
N GLU A 4 6.54 5.09 4.45
CA GLU A 4 6.66 4.43 5.75
C GLU A 4 5.85 3.14 5.80
N SER A 5 4.61 3.17 5.32
CA SER A 5 3.75 1.97 5.22
C SER A 5 4.40 0.91 4.31
N PHE A 6 4.99 1.32 3.19
CA PHE A 6 5.79 0.45 2.33
C PHE A 6 6.96 -0.18 3.09
N ARG A 7 7.81 0.61 3.76
CA ARG A 7 8.97 0.09 4.52
C ARG A 7 8.56 -0.92 5.58
N ARG A 8 7.45 -0.69 6.29
CA ARG A 8 6.93 -1.65 7.29
C ARG A 8 6.52 -2.98 6.65
N ASN A 9 5.95 -2.95 5.45
CA ASN A 9 5.46 -4.14 4.75
C ASN A 9 6.49 -4.76 3.78
N GLN A 10 7.62 -4.10 3.53
CA GLN A 10 8.60 -4.47 2.49
C GLN A 10 9.06 -5.93 2.58
N HIS A 11 9.23 -6.45 3.78
CA HIS A 11 9.65 -7.84 4.02
C HIS A 11 8.64 -8.90 3.56
N ARG A 12 7.36 -8.53 3.41
CA ARG A 12 6.28 -9.41 2.94
C ARG A 12 5.94 -9.20 1.47
N LEU A 13 6.40 -8.08 0.89
CA LEU A 13 6.09 -7.72 -0.49
C LEU A 13 7.05 -8.45 -1.45
N PRO A 14 6.60 -8.77 -2.68
CA PRO A 14 7.47 -9.35 -3.69
C PRO A 14 8.56 -8.35 -4.10
N ALA A 15 9.69 -8.87 -4.60
CA ALA A 15 10.78 -8.07 -5.15
C ALA A 15 10.39 -7.49 -6.53
N ARG A 16 9.53 -6.46 -6.51
CA ARG A 16 9.01 -5.76 -7.69
C ARG A 16 8.99 -4.25 -7.43
N ASP A 17 9.23 -3.49 -8.49
CA ASP A 17 9.08 -2.04 -8.44
C ASP A 17 7.61 -1.66 -8.26
N MET A 18 7.35 -0.74 -7.33
CA MET A 18 6.00 -0.28 -7.00
C MET A 18 5.89 1.23 -7.15
N VAL A 19 4.96 1.64 -8.01
CA VAL A 19 4.59 3.05 -8.20
C VAL A 19 3.23 3.28 -7.53
N ILE A 20 3.19 4.18 -6.55
CA ILE A 20 1.95 4.56 -5.85
C ILE A 20 1.47 5.87 -6.46
N MET A 21 0.34 5.84 -7.14
CA MET A 21 -0.35 7.03 -7.62
C MET A 21 -1.50 7.37 -6.68
N VAL A 22 -1.63 8.64 -6.32
CA VAL A 22 -2.73 9.14 -5.49
C VAL A 22 -3.47 10.25 -6.23
N ARG A 23 -4.79 10.28 -6.07
CA ARG A 23 -5.63 11.37 -6.59
C ARG A 23 -5.71 12.51 -5.58
N ARG A 24 -6.11 13.69 -6.03
CA ARG A 24 -6.14 14.92 -5.20
C ARG A 24 -7.13 14.81 -4.04
N GLU A 25 -8.21 14.06 -4.23
CA GLU A 25 -9.26 13.75 -3.24
C GLU A 25 -8.69 13.14 -1.95
N ILE A 26 -7.48 12.57 -2.00
CA ILE A 26 -6.81 12.01 -0.81
C ILE A 26 -6.55 13.06 0.29
N LEU A 27 -6.51 14.35 -0.08
CA LEU A 27 -6.32 15.45 0.86
C LEU A 27 -7.54 15.64 1.79
N GLU A 28 -8.71 15.16 1.39
CA GLU A 28 -9.95 15.23 2.18
C GLU A 28 -10.18 13.96 3.02
N VAL A 29 -9.32 12.95 2.86
CA VAL A 29 -9.45 11.68 3.58
C VAL A 29 -8.64 11.74 4.86
N GLU A 30 -9.28 11.34 5.96
CA GLU A 30 -8.61 11.25 7.25
C GLU A 30 -7.39 10.30 7.18
N PRO A 31 -6.23 10.69 7.75
CA PRO A 31 -5.02 9.88 7.69
C PRO A 31 -5.19 8.43 8.19
N ALA A 32 -6.07 8.19 9.17
CA ALA A 32 -6.35 6.84 9.67
C ALA A 32 -7.01 5.96 8.61
N LYS A 33 -7.96 6.50 7.84
CA LYS A 33 -8.61 5.80 6.72
C LYS A 33 -7.60 5.46 5.62
N ILE A 34 -6.69 6.37 5.31
CA ILE A 34 -5.63 6.13 4.32
C ILE A 34 -4.70 4.99 4.79
N ARG A 35 -4.31 4.98 6.08
CA ARG A 35 -3.46 3.90 6.64
C ARG A 35 -4.14 2.53 6.53
N ASN A 36 -5.41 2.44 6.94
CA ASN A 36 -6.17 1.20 6.83
C ASN A 36 -6.29 0.73 5.37
N ALA A 37 -6.54 1.66 4.43
CA ALA A 37 -6.61 1.33 3.01
C ALA A 37 -5.27 0.81 2.45
N LEU A 38 -4.14 1.38 2.90
CA LEU A 38 -2.80 0.91 2.51
C LEU A 38 -2.54 -0.51 3.03
N ASP A 39 -2.85 -0.81 4.28
CA ASP A 39 -2.66 -2.16 4.83
C ASP A 39 -3.52 -3.20 4.11
N GLN A 40 -4.74 -2.85 3.72
CA GLN A 40 -5.57 -3.71 2.87
C GLN A 40 -4.95 -3.92 1.48
N HIS A 41 -4.42 -2.87 0.86
CA HIS A 41 -3.75 -2.96 -0.44
C HIS A 41 -2.51 -3.86 -0.39
N TRP A 42 -1.66 -3.74 0.63
CA TRP A 42 -0.50 -4.61 0.78
C TRP A 42 -0.89 -6.07 0.88
N ASN A 43 -1.89 -6.40 1.71
CA ASN A 43 -2.39 -7.76 1.82
C ASN A 43 -2.98 -8.28 0.50
N SER A 44 -3.62 -7.42 -0.29
CA SER A 44 -4.14 -7.78 -1.62
C SER A 44 -3.01 -8.07 -2.61
N ILE A 45 -1.97 -7.23 -2.65
CA ILE A 45 -0.81 -7.39 -3.53
C ILE A 45 -0.08 -8.70 -3.24
N ILE A 46 0.13 -9.02 -1.95
CA ILE A 46 0.77 -10.28 -1.53
C ILE A 46 -0.01 -11.48 -2.07
N LYS A 47 -1.33 -11.52 -1.82
CA LYS A 47 -2.21 -12.61 -2.28
C LYS A 47 -2.26 -12.75 -3.80
N GLN A 48 -2.17 -11.65 -4.53
CA GLN A 48 -2.19 -11.69 -5.99
C GLN A 48 -0.85 -12.17 -6.56
N CYS A 49 0.26 -11.83 -5.91
CA CYS A 49 1.58 -12.26 -6.35
C CYS A 49 1.89 -13.72 -6.00
N GLU A 50 1.27 -14.29 -4.97
CA GLU A 50 1.33 -15.74 -4.69
C GLU A 50 0.69 -16.60 -5.78
N LYS A 51 -0.18 -16.02 -6.62
CA LYS A 51 -0.91 -16.72 -7.70
C LYS A 51 -0.33 -16.47 -9.10
N SER A 52 0.77 -15.74 -9.21
CA SER A 52 1.35 -15.25 -10.47
C SER A 52 2.67 -15.92 -10.81
#